data_AF-A0A830AXJ0-F1
#
_entry.id   AF-A0A830AXJ0-F1
#
_cell.length_a   1.000
_cell.length_b   1.000
_cell.length_c   1.000
_cell.angle_alpha   90.00
_cell.angle_beta   90.00
_cell.angle_gamma   90.00
#
_symmetry.space_group_name_H-M   'P 1'
#
loop_
_entity.id
_entity.type
_entity.pdbx_description
1 polymer ?
#
loop_
_entity_poly.entity_id
_entity_poly.type
_entity_poly.pdbx_seq_one_letter_code
_entity_poly.pdbx_strand_id
1 'polypeptide(L)'
;MYDRVLRYPDRVRNLYFTFMFVLRAVTKATNYLEHAEYDTGNVEEDLKAQSFMRQLLYNPKLQSACPLPFDEAKMWQGKGGPELKQEIQKQFRNISALMDCVGCEKCRLWGKLQVLGLGTALKILFSVDGKKHPNESLQLQRNEVIALVNLLHRLSESVKLVNEIGPSIEQSMVKFASETPIQEISLLHRVWEAVGRFWYVNAIRFV
;
A
#
# COMPACT_ATOMS: atom_id res chain seq x y z
N MET A 1 13.32 -3.31 -14.53
CA MET A 1 12.45 -2.45 -13.68
C MET A 1 11.99 -1.20 -14.43
N TYR A 2 12.90 -0.49 -15.10
CA TYR A 2 12.59 0.69 -15.92
C TYR A 2 11.44 0.47 -16.91
N ASP A 3 11.55 -0.52 -17.81
CA ASP A 3 10.55 -0.80 -18.85
C ASP A 3 9.20 -1.32 -18.36
N ARG A 4 9.10 -1.66 -17.07
CA ARG A 4 7.88 -2.21 -16.47
C ARG A 4 7.20 -1.26 -15.50
N VAL A 5 7.93 -0.34 -14.89
CA VAL A 5 7.40 0.52 -13.82
C VAL A 5 7.75 1.98 -14.08
N LEU A 6 9.04 2.34 -14.14
CA LEU A 6 9.47 3.74 -14.12
C LEU A 6 9.13 4.51 -15.40
N ARG A 7 9.05 3.82 -16.55
CA ARG A 7 8.55 4.41 -17.80
C ARG A 7 7.06 4.80 -17.74
N TYR A 8 6.30 4.25 -16.79
CA TYR A 8 4.86 4.45 -16.68
C TYR A 8 4.53 5.16 -15.35
N PRO A 9 4.43 6.50 -15.34
CA PRO A 9 4.23 7.26 -14.09
C PRO A 9 2.96 6.85 -13.35
N ASP A 10 1.90 6.43 -14.05
CA ASP A 10 0.67 5.92 -13.42
C ASP A 10 0.91 4.66 -12.58
N ARG A 11 1.85 3.79 -12.97
CA ARG A 11 2.19 2.58 -12.18
C ARG A 11 2.90 2.96 -10.89
N VAL A 12 3.75 3.98 -10.94
CA VAL A 12 4.42 4.54 -9.76
C VAL A 12 3.39 5.19 -8.83
N ARG A 13 2.48 6.00 -9.39
CA ARG A 13 1.40 6.62 -8.60
C ARG A 13 0.50 5.59 -7.93
N ASN A 14 0.11 4.54 -8.66
CA ASN A 14 -0.69 3.44 -8.11
C ASN A 14 0.05 2.70 -6.99
N LEU A 15 1.37 2.49 -7.13
CA LEU A 15 2.19 1.89 -6.07
C LEU A 15 2.15 2.74 -4.78
N TYR A 16 2.38 4.05 -4.88
CA TYR A 16 2.29 4.95 -3.72
C TYR A 16 0.88 4.96 -3.12
N PHE A 17 -0.15 4.99 -3.97
CA PHE A 17 -1.55 4.92 -3.52
C PHE A 17 -1.81 3.62 -2.75
N THR A 18 -1.42 2.47 -3.29
CA THR A 18 -1.59 1.17 -2.62
C THR A 18 -0.82 1.13 -1.29
N PHE A 19 0.41 1.65 -1.26
CA PHE A 19 1.19 1.72 -0.03
C PHE A 19 0.50 2.58 1.04
N MET A 20 0.07 3.80 0.70
CA MET A 20 -0.64 4.69 1.62
C MET A 20 -1.98 4.11 2.07
N PHE A 21 -2.69 3.43 1.17
CA PHE A 21 -3.95 2.75 1.48
C PHE A 21 -3.77 1.64 2.52
N VAL A 22 -2.78 0.77 2.33
CA VAL A 22 -2.47 -0.32 3.27
C VAL A 22 -1.93 0.23 4.60
N LEU A 23 -1.07 1.25 4.56
CA LEU A 23 -0.56 1.92 5.76
C LEU A 23 -1.70 2.56 6.58
N ARG A 24 -2.68 3.16 5.90
CA ARG A 24 -3.88 3.71 6.55
C ARG A 24 -4.72 2.62 7.23
N ALA A 25 -4.87 1.45 6.60
CA ALA A 25 -5.55 0.33 7.22
C ALA A 25 -4.80 -0.16 8.48
N VAL A 26 -3.47 -0.31 8.40
CA VAL A 26 -2.65 -0.73 9.55
C VAL A 26 -2.75 0.27 10.71
N THR A 27 -2.69 1.57 10.43
CA THR A 27 -2.83 2.61 11.48
C THR A 27 -4.24 2.63 12.09
N LYS A 28 -5.31 2.43 11.30
CA LYS A 28 -6.67 2.26 11.86
C LYS A 28 -6.82 0.99 12.70
N ALA A 29 -6.09 -0.08 12.39
CA ALA A 29 -6.12 -1.35 13.13
C ALA A 29 -5.14 -1.41 14.31
N THR A 30 -4.55 -0.28 14.75
CA THR A 30 -3.52 -0.24 15.82
C THR A 30 -3.91 -1.04 17.06
N ASN A 31 -5.09 -0.78 17.64
CA ASN A 31 -5.57 -1.47 18.84
C ASN A 31 -5.70 -2.99 18.63
N TYR A 32 -6.05 -3.42 17.43
CA TYR A 32 -6.20 -4.83 17.09
C TYR A 32 -4.83 -5.51 16.93
N LEU A 33 -3.95 -4.90 16.15
CA LEU A 33 -2.63 -5.46 15.84
C LEU A 33 -1.73 -5.53 17.08
N GLU A 34 -1.92 -4.63 18.05
CA GLU A 34 -1.21 -4.71 19.33
C GLU A 34 -1.57 -5.96 20.15
N HIS A 35 -2.83 -6.40 20.08
CA HIS A 35 -3.37 -7.53 20.85
C HIS A 35 -3.54 -8.81 20.02
N ALA A 36 -3.00 -8.84 18.80
CA ALA A 36 -3.07 -10.02 17.95
C ALA A 36 -2.25 -11.18 18.54
N GLU A 37 -2.65 -12.40 18.19
CA GLU A 37 -1.97 -13.63 18.62
C GLU A 37 -0.70 -13.85 17.78
N TYR A 38 0.45 -13.74 18.43
CA TYR A 38 1.77 -13.95 17.82
C TYR A 38 2.38 -15.32 18.16
N ASP A 39 1.69 -16.19 18.89
CA ASP A 39 2.23 -17.45 19.42
C ASP A 39 2.75 -18.40 18.33
N THR A 40 4.07 -18.63 18.30
CA THR A 40 4.74 -19.61 17.41
C THR A 40 5.24 -20.84 18.18
N GLY A 41 5.06 -20.88 19.49
CA GLY A 41 5.68 -21.84 20.40
C GLY A 41 7.09 -21.43 20.86
N ASN A 42 7.63 -20.30 20.37
CA ASN A 42 8.90 -19.72 20.82
C ASN A 42 8.68 -18.37 21.51
N VAL A 43 8.64 -18.39 22.84
CA VAL A 43 8.35 -17.21 23.67
C VAL A 43 9.28 -16.02 23.38
N GLU A 44 10.57 -16.27 23.10
CA GLU A 44 11.52 -15.18 22.85
C GLU A 44 11.21 -14.47 21.52
N GLU A 45 10.91 -15.23 20.47
CA GLU A 45 10.57 -14.68 19.16
C GLU A 45 9.20 -14.00 19.17
N ASP A 46 8.24 -14.55 19.90
CA ASP A 46 6.89 -14.00 20.02
C ASP A 46 6.91 -12.64 20.75
N LEU A 47 7.70 -12.51 21.82
CA LEU A 47 7.92 -11.23 22.52
C LEU A 47 8.61 -10.21 21.61
N LYS A 48 9.58 -10.64 20.80
CA LYS A 48 10.24 -9.76 19.81
C LYS A 48 9.25 -9.29 18.74
N ALA A 49 8.43 -10.19 18.20
CA ALA A 49 7.41 -9.86 17.20
C ALA A 49 6.41 -8.84 17.74
N GLN A 50 5.91 -9.03 18.97
CA GLN A 50 5.01 -8.08 19.62
C GLN A 50 5.68 -6.71 19.86
N SER A 51 6.95 -6.70 20.29
CA SER A 51 7.73 -5.47 20.46
C SER A 51 7.91 -4.71 19.15
N PHE A 52 8.29 -5.39 18.06
CA PHE A 52 8.43 -4.77 16.74
C PHE A 52 7.10 -4.27 16.20
N MET A 53 6.00 -4.99 16.42
CA MET A 53 4.67 -4.52 16.04
C MET A 53 4.33 -3.22 16.75
N ARG A 54 4.53 -3.14 18.07
CA ARG A 54 4.32 -1.90 18.83
C ARG A 54 5.19 -0.75 18.31
N GLN A 55 6.47 -0.99 18.06
CA GLN A 55 7.37 0.02 17.50
C GLN A 55 6.91 0.53 16.13
N LEU A 56 6.38 -0.36 15.28
CA LEU A 56 5.81 0.01 14.00
C LEU A 56 4.57 0.88 14.17
N LEU A 57 3.61 0.46 15.01
CA LEU A 57 2.33 1.15 15.20
C LEU A 57 2.46 2.53 15.87
N TYR A 58 3.38 2.65 16.83
CA TYR A 58 3.61 3.90 17.58
C TYR A 58 4.75 4.74 17.01
N ASN A 59 5.21 4.44 15.79
CA ASN A 59 6.25 5.24 15.15
C ASN A 59 5.72 6.66 14.85
N PRO A 60 6.31 7.73 15.42
CA PRO A 60 5.80 9.09 15.25
C PRO A 60 5.86 9.57 13.80
N LYS A 61 6.81 9.06 13.00
CA LYS A 61 6.92 9.39 11.58
C LYS A 61 5.76 8.81 10.78
N LEU A 62 5.28 7.61 11.13
CA LEU A 62 4.14 6.98 10.45
C LEU A 62 2.82 7.65 10.83
N GLN A 63 2.71 8.12 12.08
CA GLN A 63 1.55 8.89 12.54
C GLN A 63 1.47 10.28 11.86
N SER A 64 2.61 10.96 11.67
CA SER A 64 2.66 12.27 11.01
C SER A 64 2.60 12.19 9.48
N ALA A 65 3.12 11.11 8.88
CA ALA A 65 3.09 10.89 7.43
C ALA A 65 1.72 10.45 6.88
N CYS A 66 0.68 10.42 7.71
CA CYS A 66 -0.68 10.08 7.31
C CYS A 66 -1.64 11.30 7.32
N PRO A 67 -1.40 12.36 6.51
CA PRO A 67 -2.50 13.21 6.09
C PRO A 67 -3.41 12.34 5.21
N LEU A 68 -4.71 12.29 5.54
CA LEU A 68 -5.73 11.48 4.86
C LEU A 68 -5.51 11.44 3.34
N PRO A 69 -4.95 10.35 2.77
CA PRO A 69 -4.54 10.34 1.36
C PRO A 69 -5.74 10.37 0.42
N PHE A 70 -6.92 10.01 0.93
CA PHE A 70 -8.20 10.09 0.25
C PHE A 70 -9.29 10.33 1.30
N ASP A 71 -10.39 10.95 0.85
CA ASP A 71 -11.58 11.18 1.66
C ASP A 71 -12.36 9.86 1.79
N GLU A 72 -12.25 9.20 2.95
CA GLU A 72 -12.94 7.93 3.21
C GLU A 72 -14.46 8.08 3.10
N ALA A 73 -15.00 9.27 3.39
CA ALA A 73 -16.43 9.55 3.26
C ALA A 73 -16.87 9.50 1.80
N LYS A 74 -16.09 10.08 0.88
CA LYS A 74 -16.39 10.02 -0.56
C LYS A 74 -16.26 8.62 -1.13
N MET A 75 -15.33 7.81 -0.62
CA MET A 75 -15.12 6.46 -1.13
C MET A 75 -16.21 5.49 -0.63
N TRP A 76 -16.71 5.66 0.61
CA TRP A 76 -17.49 4.61 1.29
C TRP A 76 -18.82 5.05 1.92
N GLN A 77 -19.09 6.34 2.15
CA GLN A 77 -20.32 6.82 2.82
C GLN A 77 -21.50 7.08 1.86
N GLY A 78 -21.42 6.60 0.62
CA GLY A 78 -22.53 6.64 -0.33
C GLY A 78 -23.66 5.65 0.01
N LYS A 79 -24.85 5.86 -0.56
CA LYS A 79 -26.04 4.98 -0.37
C LYS A 79 -25.78 3.51 -0.75
N GLY A 80 -24.78 3.24 -1.60
CA GLY A 80 -24.37 1.89 -2.01
C GLY A 80 -23.14 1.31 -1.31
N GLY A 81 -22.70 1.87 -0.17
CA GLY A 81 -21.53 1.35 0.57
C GLY A 81 -21.58 -0.15 0.89
N PRO A 82 -22.70 -0.68 1.43
CA PRO A 82 -22.84 -2.12 1.71
C PRO A 82 -22.81 -3.00 0.45
N GLU A 83 -23.44 -2.57 -0.64
CA GLU A 83 -23.45 -3.28 -1.92
C GLU A 83 -22.05 -3.30 -2.54
N LEU A 84 -21.36 -2.15 -2.53
CA LEU A 84 -19.99 -2.01 -2.99
C LEU A 84 -19.03 -2.87 -2.17
N LYS A 85 -19.21 -2.96 -0.84
CA LYS A 85 -18.44 -3.88 0.03
C LYS A 85 -18.60 -5.33 -0.41
N GLN A 86 -19.83 -5.78 -0.67
CA GLN A 86 -20.11 -7.14 -1.13
C GLN A 86 -19.53 -7.41 -2.51
N GLU A 87 -19.65 -6.46 -3.43
CA GLU A 87 -19.10 -6.56 -4.78
C GLU A 87 -17.57 -6.67 -4.73
N ILE A 88 -16.90 -5.78 -4.00
CA ILE A 88 -15.45 -5.81 -3.81
C ILE A 88 -15.04 -7.16 -3.22
N GLN A 89 -15.69 -7.62 -2.15
CA GLN A 89 -15.39 -8.93 -1.56
C GLN A 89 -15.53 -10.09 -2.56
N LYS A 90 -16.58 -10.05 -3.41
CA LYS A 90 -16.77 -11.03 -4.48
C LYS A 90 -15.62 -10.97 -5.49
N GLN A 91 -15.19 -9.78 -5.89
CA GLN A 91 -14.05 -9.63 -6.80
C GLN A 91 -12.76 -10.17 -6.20
N PHE A 92 -12.47 -9.92 -4.93
CA PHE A 92 -11.29 -10.48 -4.26
C PHE A 92 -11.29 -12.01 -4.21
N ARG A 93 -12.48 -12.64 -4.01
CA ARG A 93 -12.61 -14.10 -4.09
C ARG A 93 -12.34 -14.61 -5.51
N ASN A 94 -12.86 -13.93 -6.53
CA ASN A 94 -12.61 -14.28 -7.93
C ASN A 94 -11.13 -14.15 -8.29
N ILE A 95 -10.47 -13.07 -7.88
CA ILE A 95 -9.03 -12.86 -8.09
C ILE A 95 -8.24 -13.97 -7.38
N SER A 96 -8.61 -14.32 -6.15
CA SER A 96 -7.95 -15.41 -5.42
C SER A 96 -8.10 -16.77 -6.12
N ALA A 97 -9.28 -17.06 -6.68
CA ALA A 97 -9.50 -18.25 -7.51
C ALA A 97 -8.68 -18.21 -8.81
N LEU A 98 -8.53 -17.05 -9.43
CA LEU A 98 -7.68 -16.90 -10.62
C LEU A 98 -6.20 -17.12 -10.30
N MET A 99 -5.74 -16.78 -9.09
CA MET A 99 -4.37 -17.10 -8.65
C MET A 99 -4.11 -18.61 -8.60
N ASP A 100 -5.13 -19.46 -8.51
CA ASP A 100 -4.96 -20.91 -8.60
C ASP A 100 -4.56 -21.42 -9.99
N CYS A 101 -4.75 -20.61 -11.02
CA CYS A 101 -4.33 -20.91 -12.38
C CYS A 101 -2.87 -20.52 -12.67
N VAL A 102 -2.17 -19.90 -11.72
CA VAL A 102 -0.77 -19.48 -11.90
C VAL A 102 0.16 -20.68 -11.71
N GLY A 103 0.82 -21.13 -12.79
CA GLY A 103 1.71 -22.30 -12.75
C GLY A 103 3.00 -22.10 -11.95
N CYS A 104 3.44 -20.86 -11.73
CA CYS A 104 4.58 -20.54 -10.87
C CYS A 104 4.16 -20.60 -9.39
N GLU A 105 4.66 -21.56 -8.63
CA GLU A 105 4.29 -21.76 -7.21
C GLU A 105 4.58 -20.54 -6.33
N LYS A 106 5.78 -19.95 -6.46
CA LYS A 106 6.14 -18.73 -5.72
C LYS A 106 5.21 -17.57 -6.08
N CYS A 107 4.89 -17.41 -7.36
CA CYS A 107 4.01 -16.35 -7.84
C CYS A 107 2.58 -16.54 -7.33
N ARG A 108 2.08 -17.78 -7.30
CA ARG A 108 0.79 -18.14 -6.73
C ARG A 108 0.75 -17.84 -5.23
N LEU A 109 1.77 -18.23 -4.47
CA LEU A 109 1.87 -17.96 -3.04
C LEU A 109 1.84 -16.46 -2.74
N TRP A 110 2.75 -15.69 -3.35
CA TRP A 110 2.81 -14.24 -3.13
C TRP A 110 1.58 -13.51 -3.67
N GLY A 111 1.03 -13.95 -4.80
CA GLY A 111 -0.20 -13.40 -5.36
C GLY A 111 -1.38 -13.57 -4.40
N LYS A 112 -1.58 -14.78 -3.86
CA LYS A 112 -2.63 -15.01 -2.86
C LYS A 112 -2.41 -14.23 -1.58
N LEU A 113 -1.17 -14.17 -1.09
CA LEU A 113 -0.82 -13.42 0.12
C LEU A 113 -1.12 -11.92 -0.04
N GLN A 114 -0.76 -11.33 -1.18
CA GLN A 114 -1.01 -9.92 -1.45
C GLN A 114 -2.49 -9.60 -1.66
N VAL A 115 -3.22 -10.47 -2.37
CA VAL A 115 -4.68 -10.33 -2.57
C VAL A 115 -5.41 -10.43 -1.22
N LEU A 116 -5.02 -11.38 -0.36
CA LEU A 116 -5.55 -11.48 1.00
C LEU A 116 -5.24 -10.23 1.81
N GLY A 117 -3.99 -9.74 1.79
CA GLY A 117 -3.59 -8.53 2.52
C GLY A 117 -4.37 -7.28 2.10
N LEU A 118 -4.64 -7.11 0.79
CA LEU A 118 -5.45 -6.02 0.27
C LEU A 118 -6.93 -6.16 0.70
N GLY A 119 -7.47 -7.38 0.69
CA GLY A 119 -8.79 -7.69 1.21
C GLY A 119 -8.93 -7.37 2.70
N THR A 120 -7.91 -7.72 3.51
CA THR A 120 -7.82 -7.38 4.93
C THR A 120 -7.79 -5.87 5.13
N ALA A 121 -7.00 -5.14 4.35
CA ALA A 121 -6.93 -3.69 4.44
C ALA A 121 -8.30 -3.04 4.19
N LEU A 122 -9.01 -3.49 3.16
CA LEU A 122 -10.39 -3.08 2.88
C LEU A 122 -11.33 -3.41 4.04
N LYS A 123 -11.30 -4.65 4.54
CA LYS A 123 -12.12 -5.10 5.69
C LYS A 123 -11.94 -4.20 6.90
N ILE A 124 -10.70 -3.81 7.23
CA ILE A 124 -10.40 -2.87 8.32
C ILE A 124 -11.02 -1.51 8.04
N LEU A 125 -10.75 -0.93 6.87
CA LEU A 125 -11.22 0.41 6.53
C LEU A 125 -12.75 0.50 6.52
N PHE A 126 -13.46 -0.55 6.10
CA PHE A 126 -14.92 -0.62 6.15
C PHE A 126 -15.51 -0.78 7.55
N SER A 127 -14.77 -1.37 8.49
CA SER A 127 -15.31 -1.71 9.82
C SER A 127 -15.14 -0.57 10.83
N VAL A 128 -14.07 0.22 10.71
CA VAL A 128 -13.73 1.25 11.71
C VAL A 128 -14.57 2.53 11.58
N ASP A 129 -15.15 2.81 10.40
CA ASP A 129 -16.05 3.97 10.21
C ASP A 129 -17.52 3.68 10.63
N GLY A 130 -17.78 2.45 11.08
CA GLY A 130 -19.08 1.95 11.50
C GLY A 130 -19.51 2.37 12.91
N LYS A 131 -19.54 3.67 13.23
CA LYS A 131 -20.25 4.19 14.43
C LYS A 131 -21.77 3.88 14.45
N LYS A 132 -22.28 3.16 13.43
CA LYS A 132 -23.69 2.75 13.28
C LYS A 132 -23.99 1.31 13.75
N HIS A 133 -22.99 0.46 13.97
CA HIS A 133 -23.20 -0.94 14.38
C HIS A 133 -22.26 -1.37 15.51
N PRO A 134 -22.62 -1.14 16.78
CA PRO A 134 -21.80 -1.53 17.95
C PRO A 134 -21.55 -3.04 18.11
N ASN A 135 -22.16 -3.89 17.26
CA ASN A 135 -22.06 -5.36 17.32
C ASN A 135 -21.09 -5.98 16.30
N GLU A 136 -20.60 -5.24 15.29
CA GLU A 136 -19.56 -5.77 14.39
C GLU A 136 -18.18 -5.45 14.96
N SER A 137 -17.73 -6.27 15.91
CA SER A 137 -16.33 -6.24 16.33
C SER A 137 -15.45 -6.62 15.14
N LEU A 138 -14.46 -5.78 14.80
CA LEU A 138 -13.46 -6.12 13.79
C LEU A 138 -12.65 -7.32 14.29
N GLN A 139 -12.87 -8.48 13.68
CA GLN A 139 -12.12 -9.71 13.96
C GLN A 139 -11.23 -10.04 12.76
N LEU A 140 -9.91 -10.14 12.97
CA LEU A 140 -8.94 -10.55 11.96
C LEU A 140 -8.30 -11.89 12.32
N GLN A 141 -8.35 -12.85 11.41
CA GLN A 141 -7.68 -14.12 11.58
C GLN A 141 -6.14 -13.95 11.53
N ARG A 142 -5.40 -14.88 12.12
CA ARG A 142 -3.92 -14.91 12.09
C ARG A 142 -3.36 -14.74 10.67
N ASN A 143 -3.94 -15.43 9.69
CA ASN A 143 -3.54 -15.33 8.29
C ASN A 143 -3.82 -13.95 7.68
N GLU A 144 -4.89 -13.27 8.09
CA GLU A 144 -5.20 -11.90 7.64
C GLU A 144 -4.15 -10.91 8.17
N VAL A 145 -3.73 -11.06 9.43
CA VAL A 145 -2.67 -10.25 10.05
C VAL A 145 -1.33 -10.49 9.35
N ILE A 146 -0.94 -11.75 9.16
CA ILE A 146 0.29 -12.12 8.45
C ILE A 146 0.30 -11.53 7.04
N ALA A 147 -0.80 -11.68 6.30
CA ALA A 147 -0.93 -11.16 4.94
C ALA A 147 -0.84 -9.63 4.88
N LEU A 148 -1.49 -8.93 5.81
CA LEU A 148 -1.47 -7.47 5.88
C LEU A 148 -0.05 -6.93 6.12
N VAL A 149 0.66 -7.49 7.11
CA VAL A 149 2.03 -7.07 7.45
C VAL A 149 3.01 -7.40 6.32
N ASN A 150 2.90 -8.59 5.72
CA ASN A 150 3.74 -8.97 4.59
C ASN A 150 3.49 -8.08 3.37
N LEU A 151 2.24 -7.74 3.08
CA LEU A 151 1.89 -6.82 2.01
C LEU A 151 2.50 -5.44 2.25
N LEU A 152 2.35 -4.89 3.47
CA LEU A 152 2.93 -3.59 3.83
C LEU A 152 4.45 -3.59 3.62
N HIS A 153 5.13 -4.65 4.06
CA HIS A 153 6.57 -4.80 3.87
C HIS A 153 6.97 -4.89 2.38
N ARG A 154 6.24 -5.66 1.56
CA ARG A 154 6.54 -5.74 0.11
C ARG A 154 6.32 -4.40 -0.59
N LEU A 155 5.29 -3.65 -0.21
CA LEU A 155 5.04 -2.31 -0.73
C LEU A 155 6.11 -1.31 -0.27
N SER A 156 6.56 -1.38 0.99
CA SER A 156 7.62 -0.50 1.50
C SER A 156 8.94 -0.72 0.75
N GLU A 157 9.31 -1.97 0.50
CA GLU A 157 10.49 -2.31 -0.31
C GLU A 157 10.36 -1.79 -1.75
N SER A 158 9.16 -1.94 -2.33
CA SER A 158 8.90 -1.46 -3.70
C SER A 158 9.00 0.06 -3.80
N VAL A 159 8.45 0.79 -2.83
CA VAL A 159 8.52 2.27 -2.76
C VAL A 159 9.96 2.73 -2.54
N LYS A 160 10.69 2.09 -1.62
CA LYS A 160 12.11 2.37 -1.37
C LYS A 160 12.93 2.22 -2.65
N LEU A 161 12.75 1.12 -3.37
CA LEU A 161 13.46 0.84 -4.61
C LEU A 161 13.16 1.87 -5.71
N VAL A 162 11.89 2.29 -5.85
CA VAL A 162 11.51 3.36 -6.79
C VAL A 162 12.16 4.68 -6.41
N ASN A 163 12.22 5.01 -5.12
CA ASN A 163 12.84 6.24 -4.62
C ASN A 163 14.36 6.26 -4.83
N GLU A 164 15.03 5.12 -4.67
CA GLU A 164 16.47 4.98 -4.89
C GLU A 164 16.84 5.06 -6.38
N ILE A 165 16.05 4.44 -7.25
CA ILE A 165 16.37 4.33 -8.69
C ILE A 165 15.89 5.55 -9.49
N GLY A 166 14.79 6.18 -9.09
CA GLY A 166 14.19 7.33 -9.80
C GLY A 166 15.20 8.42 -10.15
N PRO A 167 15.96 8.97 -9.18
CA PRO A 167 16.93 10.04 -9.43
C PRO A 167 18.07 9.63 -10.37
N SER A 168 18.56 8.38 -10.27
CA SER A 168 19.66 7.88 -11.11
C SER A 168 19.25 7.72 -12.58
N ILE A 169 17.98 7.42 -12.83
CA ILE A 169 17.45 7.28 -14.20
C ILE A 169 17.22 8.66 -14.81
N GLU A 170 16.75 9.65 -14.06
CA GLU A 170 16.66 11.04 -14.55
C GLU A 170 18.03 11.56 -14.98
N GLN A 171 19.08 11.35 -14.17
CA GLN A 171 20.44 11.75 -14.51
C GLN A 171 20.99 11.02 -15.75
N SER A 172 20.62 9.76 -15.94
CA SER A 172 21.02 8.97 -17.12
C SER A 172 20.24 9.36 -18.37
N MET A 173 18.94 9.65 -18.25
CA MET A 173 18.10 10.12 -19.36
C MET A 173 18.44 11.55 -19.79
N VAL A 174 18.84 12.43 -18.86
CA VAL A 174 19.35 13.77 -19.19
C VAL A 174 20.68 13.68 -19.95
N LYS A 175 21.56 12.71 -19.63
CA LYS A 175 22.77 12.42 -20.40
C LYS A 175 22.49 11.81 -21.79
N PHE A 176 21.46 10.99 -21.94
CA PHE A 176 21.05 10.47 -23.25
C PHE A 176 20.32 11.52 -24.12
N ALA A 177 19.59 12.45 -23.49
CA ALA A 177 18.91 13.54 -24.19
C ALA A 177 19.85 14.62 -24.72
N SER A 178 21.12 14.68 -24.27
CA SER A 178 22.13 15.56 -24.86
C SER A 178 22.71 15.07 -26.20
N GLU A 179 22.32 13.88 -26.67
CA GLU A 179 22.86 13.29 -27.91
C GLU A 179 21.83 13.12 -29.06
N THR A 180 20.57 13.52 -28.90
CA THR A 180 19.57 13.44 -30.00
C THR A 180 18.72 14.71 -30.16
N PRO A 181 18.53 15.26 -31.38
CA PRO A 181 17.75 16.48 -31.56
C PRO A 181 16.24 16.22 -31.73
N ILE A 182 15.47 16.85 -30.82
CA ILE A 182 14.29 17.72 -31.06
C ILE A 182 12.96 17.03 -31.48
N GLN A 183 11.94 17.02 -30.59
CA GLN A 183 10.84 18.03 -30.56
C GLN A 183 9.65 17.64 -29.63
N GLU A 184 9.46 16.35 -29.28
CA GLU A 184 8.29 15.92 -28.47
C GLU A 184 8.44 16.07 -26.93
N ILE A 185 9.66 16.33 -26.45
CA ILE A 185 10.00 16.29 -25.01
C ILE A 185 9.45 17.51 -24.22
N SER A 186 9.11 18.62 -24.90
CA SER A 186 8.73 19.87 -24.22
C SER A 186 7.37 19.82 -23.50
N LEU A 187 6.43 18.97 -23.96
CA LEU A 187 5.11 18.83 -23.36
C LEU A 187 5.14 17.97 -22.09
N LEU A 188 5.89 16.86 -22.11
CA LEU A 188 6.06 16.00 -20.92
C LEU A 188 6.89 16.69 -19.84
N HIS A 189 7.91 17.48 -20.21
CA HIS A 189 8.70 18.26 -19.26
C HIS A 189 7.86 19.33 -18.54
N ARG A 190 6.97 20.05 -19.25
CA ARG A 190 6.08 21.05 -18.63
C ARG A 190 5.00 20.42 -17.75
N VAL A 191 4.46 19.26 -18.14
CA VAL A 191 3.49 18.52 -17.32
C VAL A 191 4.18 17.97 -16.05
N TRP A 192 5.42 17.49 -16.16
CA TRP A 192 6.20 17.02 -15.02
C TRP A 192 6.61 18.15 -14.09
N GLU A 193 7.01 19.32 -14.60
CA GLU A 193 7.31 20.46 -13.72
C GLU A 193 6.06 20.99 -13.00
N ALA A 194 4.90 20.97 -13.64
CA ALA A 194 3.64 21.41 -13.05
C ALA A 194 3.12 20.44 -11.97
N VAL A 195 3.26 19.12 -12.19
CA VAL A 195 2.83 18.09 -11.23
C VAL A 195 3.90 17.85 -10.15
N GLY A 196 5.17 17.89 -10.53
CA GLY A 196 6.32 17.67 -9.67
C GLY A 196 6.52 18.78 -8.65
N ARG A 197 6.42 20.06 -9.03
CA ARG A 197 6.57 21.18 -8.07
C ARG A 197 5.50 21.18 -6.97
N PHE A 198 4.29 20.70 -7.25
CA PHE A 198 3.22 20.63 -6.25
C PHE A 198 3.49 19.57 -5.17
N TRP A 199 4.22 18.50 -5.50
CA TRP A 199 4.62 17.45 -4.55
C TRP A 199 6.00 17.69 -3.92
N TYR A 200 6.94 18.33 -4.65
CA TYR A 200 8.31 18.55 -4.20
C TYR A 200 8.43 19.53 -3.02
N VAL A 201 7.51 20.51 -2.92
CA VAL A 201 7.58 21.54 -1.86
C VAL A 201 7.03 21.06 -0.51
N ASN A 202 6.15 20.04 -0.48
CA ASN A 202 5.50 19.62 0.77
C ASN A 202 5.94 18.24 1.31
N ALA A 203 6.77 17.49 0.60
CA ALA A 203 7.17 16.14 1.04
C ALA A 203 8.69 15.96 1.26
N ILE A 204 9.53 16.95 0.96
CA ILE A 204 11.00 16.82 0.99
C ILE A 204 11.61 17.75 2.03
N ARG A 205 11.32 17.42 3.28
CA ARG A 205 12.32 17.47 4.34
C ARG A 205 11.99 16.26 5.21
N PHE A 206 12.95 15.34 5.38
CA PHE A 206 12.88 14.12 6.21
C PHE A 206 12.33 12.84 5.54
N VAL A 207 13.11 12.29 4.61
CA VAL A 207 13.63 10.92 4.80
C VAL A 207 15.11 11.04 5.04
#